data_AF-A0A3P5Y8R1-F1
#
_entry.id   AF-A0A3P5Y8R1-F1
#
_cell.length_a   1.000
_cell.length_b   1.000
_cell.length_c   1.000
_cell.angle_alpha   90.00
_cell.angle_beta   90.00
_cell.angle_gamma   90.00
#
_symmetry.space_group_name_H-M   'P 1'
#
loop_
_entity.id
_entity.type
_entity.pdbx_description
1 polymer ?
#
loop_
_entity_poly.entity_id
_entity_poly.type
_entity_poly.pdbx_seq_one_letter_code
_entity_poly.pdbx_strand_id
1 'polypeptide(L)'
;MDLQQLTKKNQEFIHIATNKLIQDGKSDEDIKLILEEVMPTILDNQKKGITARTLFGAPTTWAASFSQDPNQKSIVETEKNTNPWLMWLDTSLLFIGIVALLNGIMTFFNTNATVTGLMSLLALGFGGGASMYATYYFIYRHLGKDKSLRPSWFKIIAALSLAMLVWVALYSATAFLPTFLNPQLPPLALLIIGGAALALRYYLQRKYNIQNAMTPVNR
;
A
#
# COMPACT_ATOMS: atom_id res chain seq x y z
N MET A 1 37.81 1.24 10.13
CA MET A 1 37.33 1.14 8.73
C MET A 1 37.98 2.22 7.90
N ASP A 2 38.70 1.84 6.86
CA ASP A 2 39.28 2.81 5.91
C ASP A 2 38.34 2.97 4.71
N LEU A 3 37.50 4.02 4.74
CA LEU A 3 36.56 4.34 3.68
C LEU A 3 37.21 5.06 2.49
N GLN A 4 38.51 5.42 2.59
CA GLN A 4 39.21 6.17 1.54
C GLN A 4 39.46 5.33 0.28
N GLN A 5 39.43 4.01 0.41
CA GLN A 5 39.62 3.07 -0.71
C GLN A 5 38.35 2.86 -1.55
N LEU A 6 37.21 3.39 -1.12
CA LEU A 6 35.93 3.28 -1.82
C LEU A 6 35.76 4.39 -2.86
N THR A 7 35.12 4.05 -3.99
CA THR A 7 34.62 5.07 -4.91
C THR A 7 33.58 5.99 -4.23
N LYS A 8 33.42 7.22 -4.72
CA LYS A 8 32.42 8.18 -4.20
C LYS A 8 31.01 7.60 -4.07
N LYS A 9 30.58 6.81 -5.07
CA LYS A 9 29.25 6.15 -5.07
C LYS A 9 29.12 5.11 -3.96
N ASN A 10 30.19 4.37 -3.66
CA ASN A 10 30.20 3.38 -2.59
C ASN A 10 30.32 4.05 -1.21
N GLN A 11 31.07 5.15 -1.09
CA GLN A 11 31.10 5.97 0.13
C GLN A 11 29.71 6.52 0.47
N GLU A 12 28.99 7.03 -0.53
CA GLU A 12 27.62 7.54 -0.35
C GLU A 12 26.65 6.43 0.10
N PHE A 13 26.76 5.23 -0.50
CA PHE A 13 25.98 4.06 -0.07
C PHE A 13 26.20 3.76 1.42
N ILE A 14 27.47 3.67 1.84
CA ILE A 14 27.84 3.37 3.23
C ILE A 14 27.32 4.46 4.16
N HIS A 15 27.49 5.73 3.82
CA HIS A 15 27.02 6.84 4.64
C HIS A 15 25.49 6.83 4.84
N ILE A 16 24.72 6.61 3.78
CA ILE A 16 23.25 6.52 3.88
C ILE A 16 22.83 5.31 4.71
N ALA A 17 23.49 4.16 4.51
CA ALA A 17 23.19 2.94 5.26
C ALA A 17 23.52 3.09 6.75
N THR A 18 24.68 3.64 7.09
CA THR A 18 25.09 3.94 8.48
C THR A 18 24.09 4.86 9.16
N ASN A 19 23.71 5.97 8.54
CA ASN A 19 22.72 6.89 9.12
C ASN A 19 21.37 6.20 9.37
N LYS A 20 20.96 5.29 8.48
CA LYS A 20 19.74 4.52 8.65
C LYS A 20 19.85 3.51 9.81
N LEU A 21 20.96 2.81 9.95
CA LEU A 21 21.21 1.89 11.08
C LEU A 21 21.22 2.63 12.43
N ILE A 22 21.80 3.83 12.49
CA ILE A 22 21.76 4.70 13.68
C ILE A 22 20.33 5.11 13.99
N GLN A 23 19.56 5.57 12.99
CA GLN A 23 18.15 5.93 13.17
C GLN A 23 17.30 4.75 13.66
N ASP A 24 17.67 3.54 13.28
CA ASP A 24 17.00 2.31 13.68
C ASP A 24 17.49 1.77 15.04
N GLY A 25 18.39 2.48 15.74
CA GLY A 25 18.78 2.21 17.11
C GLY A 25 19.90 1.17 17.28
N LYS A 26 20.70 0.90 16.23
CA LYS A 26 21.88 0.02 16.33
C LYS A 26 23.03 0.68 17.07
N SER A 27 23.79 -0.12 17.83
CA SER A 27 25.03 0.36 18.46
C SER A 27 26.14 0.53 17.42
N ASP A 28 27.13 1.36 17.75
CA ASP A 28 28.29 1.58 16.89
C ASP A 28 29.09 0.29 16.66
N GLU A 29 29.14 -0.63 17.64
CA GLU A 29 29.77 -1.94 17.45
C GLU A 29 29.03 -2.81 16.42
N ASP A 30 27.70 -2.87 16.50
CA ASP A 30 26.87 -3.64 15.57
C ASP A 30 27.03 -3.12 14.13
N ILE A 31 26.99 -1.79 13.98
CA ILE A 31 27.16 -1.14 12.68
C ILE A 31 28.52 -1.48 12.09
N LYS A 32 29.57 -1.43 12.90
CA LYS A 32 30.92 -1.76 12.47
C LYS A 32 31.00 -3.21 11.97
N LEU A 33 30.44 -4.17 12.69
CA LEU A 33 30.42 -5.57 12.28
C LEU A 33 29.69 -5.79 10.96
N ILE A 34 28.49 -5.21 10.82
CA ILE A 34 27.67 -5.29 9.59
C ILE A 34 28.45 -4.75 8.38
N LEU A 35 29.10 -3.60 8.54
CA LEU A 35 29.84 -2.98 7.47
C LEU A 35 31.14 -3.75 7.16
N GLU A 36 31.79 -4.37 8.16
CA GLU A 36 33.06 -5.11 7.99
C GLU A 36 32.83 -6.38 7.17
N GLU A 37 31.66 -7.01 7.31
CA GLU A 37 31.25 -8.18 6.53
C GLU A 37 31.15 -7.89 5.03
N VAL A 38 30.59 -6.73 4.65
CA VAL A 38 30.35 -6.39 3.24
C VAL A 38 31.48 -5.62 2.57
N MET A 39 32.39 -5.03 3.35
CA MET A 39 33.49 -4.20 2.84
C MET A 39 34.37 -4.91 1.81
N PRO A 40 34.82 -6.17 2.03
CA PRO A 40 35.66 -6.88 1.06
C PRO A 40 34.94 -7.08 -0.29
N THR A 41 33.66 -7.41 -0.25
CA THR A 41 32.82 -7.61 -1.43
C THR A 41 32.67 -6.32 -2.25
N ILE A 42 32.50 -5.17 -1.58
CA ILE A 42 32.45 -3.87 -2.26
C ILE A 42 33.80 -3.53 -2.90
N LEU A 43 34.90 -3.77 -2.19
CA LEU A 43 36.26 -3.49 -2.67
C LEU A 43 36.65 -4.37 -3.87
N ASP A 44 36.22 -5.63 -3.94
CA ASP A 44 36.47 -6.50 -5.09
C ASP A 44 35.64 -6.07 -6.31
N ASN A 45 34.34 -5.81 -6.10
CA ASN A 45 33.42 -5.53 -7.19
C ASN A 45 33.56 -4.10 -7.74
N GLN A 46 34.03 -3.14 -6.95
CA GLN A 46 34.28 -1.79 -7.46
C GLN A 46 35.39 -1.76 -8.50
N LYS A 47 36.38 -2.67 -8.44
CA LYS A 47 37.44 -2.81 -9.46
C LYS A 47 36.86 -3.20 -10.83
N LYS A 48 35.69 -3.83 -10.81
CA LYS A 48 34.91 -4.25 -12.00
C LYS A 48 33.87 -3.19 -12.41
N GLY A 49 33.86 -2.01 -11.78
CA GLY A 49 32.91 -0.94 -12.04
C GLY A 49 31.51 -1.19 -11.45
N ILE A 50 31.33 -2.22 -10.63
CA ILE A 50 30.05 -2.56 -10.00
C ILE A 50 29.92 -1.80 -8.68
N THR A 51 28.81 -1.08 -8.50
CA THR A 51 28.56 -0.28 -7.29
C THR A 51 27.89 -1.09 -6.18
N ALA A 52 28.07 -0.69 -4.93
CA ALA A 52 27.37 -1.29 -3.78
C ALA A 52 25.85 -1.26 -3.95
N ARG A 53 25.31 -0.19 -4.57
CA ARG A 53 23.87 -0.09 -4.89
C ARG A 53 23.41 -1.15 -5.89
N THR A 54 24.26 -1.54 -6.83
CA THR A 54 23.97 -2.62 -7.79
C THR A 54 24.00 -3.99 -7.10
N LEU A 55 24.90 -4.17 -6.13
CA LEU A 55 25.05 -5.43 -5.39
C LEU A 55 23.94 -5.65 -4.35
N PHE A 56 23.58 -4.59 -3.63
CA PHE A 56 22.75 -4.67 -2.42
C PHE A 56 21.41 -3.95 -2.52
N GLY A 57 21.12 -3.28 -3.65
CA GLY A 57 19.93 -2.47 -3.82
C GLY A 57 20.04 -1.09 -3.16
N ALA A 58 18.91 -0.49 -2.78
CA ALA A 58 18.92 0.83 -2.16
C ALA A 58 19.54 0.78 -0.74
N PRO A 59 20.42 1.74 -0.37
CA PRO A 59 21.14 1.72 0.91
C PRO A 59 20.22 1.72 2.14
N THR A 60 19.08 2.41 2.06
CA THR A 60 18.08 2.43 3.14
C THR A 60 17.37 1.09 3.31
N THR A 61 17.06 0.40 2.21
CA THR A 61 16.45 -0.94 2.23
C THR A 61 17.44 -1.98 2.75
N TRP A 62 18.71 -1.87 2.33
CA TRP A 62 19.78 -2.75 2.81
C TRP A 62 20.01 -2.57 4.32
N ALA A 63 20.15 -1.34 4.81
CA ALA A 63 20.28 -1.04 6.24
C ALA A 63 19.09 -1.58 7.07
N ALA A 64 17.87 -1.38 6.58
CA ALA A 64 16.67 -1.86 7.25
C ALA A 64 16.64 -3.40 7.43
N SER A 65 17.41 -4.18 6.66
CA SER A 65 17.48 -5.63 6.82
C SER A 65 18.21 -6.08 8.10
N PHE A 66 19.07 -5.22 8.67
CA PHE A 66 19.82 -5.50 9.89
C PHE A 66 19.17 -4.95 11.15
N SER A 67 18.33 -3.93 10.98
CA SER A 67 17.50 -3.31 12.02
C SER A 67 16.29 -4.15 12.43
N GLN A 68 16.03 -5.23 11.71
CA GLN A 68 15.00 -6.20 12.08
C GLN A 68 15.44 -6.93 13.35
N ASP A 69 14.85 -6.54 14.47
CA ASP A 69 14.86 -7.25 15.75
C ASP A 69 14.71 -8.77 15.51
N PRO A 70 15.52 -9.64 16.14
CA PRO A 70 15.27 -11.09 16.11
C PRO A 70 13.84 -11.47 16.54
N ASN A 71 13.17 -10.62 17.34
CA ASN A 71 11.74 -10.74 17.65
C ASN A 71 10.78 -10.22 16.56
N GLN A 72 11.28 -9.52 15.54
CA GLN A 72 10.53 -9.22 14.30
C GLN A 72 10.72 -10.30 13.23
N LYS A 73 11.81 -11.08 13.28
CA LYS A 73 12.03 -12.24 12.39
C LYS A 73 11.15 -13.46 12.73
N SER A 74 10.40 -13.42 13.82
CA SER A 74 9.41 -14.44 14.22
C SER A 74 7.97 -13.99 14.02
N ILE A 75 7.71 -12.97 13.18
CA ILE A 75 6.54 -13.08 12.31
C ILE A 75 7.10 -13.79 11.08
N VAL A 76 6.98 -15.13 11.05
CA VAL A 76 6.76 -15.87 9.78
C VAL A 76 5.96 -14.89 8.93
N GLU A 77 6.45 -14.44 7.77
CA GLU A 77 5.64 -13.62 6.84
C GLU A 77 4.32 -14.36 6.71
N THR A 78 3.36 -13.96 7.54
CA THR A 78 2.20 -14.80 7.78
C THR A 78 1.45 -14.50 6.53
N GLU A 79 1.37 -15.46 5.61
CA GLU A 79 0.87 -15.22 4.27
C GLU A 79 -0.31 -14.27 4.38
N LYS A 80 -0.16 -13.07 3.81
CA LYS A 80 -1.17 -12.03 3.96
C LYS A 80 -2.49 -12.64 3.56
N ASN A 81 -3.52 -12.38 4.35
CA ASN A 81 -4.82 -13.00 4.12
C ASN A 81 -5.39 -12.47 2.80
N THR A 82 -5.42 -13.34 1.79
CA THR A 82 -5.92 -13.04 0.45
C THR A 82 -7.40 -13.36 0.29
N ASN A 83 -8.17 -13.46 1.38
CA ASN A 83 -9.61 -13.67 1.31
C ASN A 83 -10.27 -12.51 0.52
N PRO A 84 -10.97 -12.82 -0.60
CA PRO A 84 -11.58 -11.82 -1.47
C PRO A 84 -12.47 -10.80 -0.74
N TRP A 85 -13.28 -11.27 0.21
CA TRP A 85 -14.22 -10.43 0.93
C TRP A 85 -13.52 -9.44 1.85
N LEU A 86 -12.42 -9.86 2.49
CA LEU A 86 -11.64 -9.00 3.37
C LEU A 86 -10.87 -7.95 2.58
N MET A 87 -10.30 -8.31 1.42
CA MET A 87 -9.60 -7.37 0.54
C MET A 87 -10.53 -6.32 -0.06
N TRP A 88 -11.72 -6.77 -0.50
CA TRP A 88 -12.78 -5.91 -0.98
C TRP A 88 -13.23 -4.94 0.12
N LEU A 89 -13.61 -5.47 1.28
CA LEU A 89 -14.08 -4.68 2.42
C LEU A 89 -13.01 -3.67 2.89
N ASP A 90 -11.74 -4.06 2.96
CA ASP A 90 -10.64 -3.16 3.32
C ASP A 90 -10.60 -1.92 2.43
N THR A 91 -10.69 -2.13 1.12
CA THR A 91 -10.59 -1.04 0.13
C THR A 91 -11.88 -0.23 0.10
N SER A 92 -13.04 -0.86 0.30
CA SER A 92 -14.31 -0.17 0.41
C SER A 92 -14.36 0.75 1.62
N LEU A 93 -13.92 0.28 2.78
CA LEU A 93 -13.86 1.11 4.00
C LEU A 93 -12.89 2.28 3.84
N LEU A 94 -11.79 2.10 3.08
CA LEU A 94 -10.88 3.20 2.76
C LEU A 94 -11.59 4.29 1.95
N PHE A 95 -12.29 3.91 0.87
CA PHE A 95 -12.99 4.88 0.02
C PHE A 95 -14.17 5.53 0.71
N ILE A 96 -14.98 4.78 1.47
CA ILE A 96 -16.04 5.35 2.32
C ILE A 96 -15.42 6.34 3.30
N GLY A 97 -14.35 5.93 3.99
CA GLY A 97 -13.63 6.75 4.95
C GLY A 97 -13.19 8.08 4.38
N ILE A 98 -12.38 8.04 3.31
CA ILE A 98 -11.82 9.24 2.67
C ILE A 98 -12.92 10.12 2.09
N VAL A 99 -13.87 9.56 1.34
CA VAL A 99 -14.91 10.36 0.68
C VAL A 99 -15.87 10.97 1.69
N ALA A 100 -16.25 10.25 2.75
CA ALA A 100 -17.08 10.81 3.80
C ALA A 100 -16.36 11.93 4.57
N LEU A 101 -15.08 11.75 4.92
CA LEU A 101 -14.30 12.81 5.56
C LEU A 101 -14.15 14.04 4.67
N LEU A 102 -13.83 13.85 3.38
CA LEU A 102 -13.70 14.95 2.42
C LEU A 102 -15.02 15.71 2.26
N ASN A 103 -16.14 15.01 2.08
CA ASN A 103 -17.47 15.64 2.01
C ASN A 103 -17.78 16.37 3.32
N GLY A 104 -17.56 15.73 4.47
CA GLY A 104 -17.80 16.32 5.79
C GLY A 104 -17.03 17.61 6.00
N ILE A 105 -15.72 17.61 5.71
CA ILE A 105 -14.86 18.79 5.79
C ILE A 105 -15.33 19.88 4.83
N MET A 106 -15.58 19.55 3.56
CA MET A 106 -16.02 20.53 2.56
C MET A 106 -17.34 21.19 2.96
N THR A 107 -18.33 20.42 3.40
CA THR A 107 -19.63 20.95 3.82
C THR A 107 -19.55 21.71 5.15
N PHE A 108 -18.59 21.39 6.01
CA PHE A 108 -18.35 22.14 7.25
C PHE A 108 -17.86 23.57 6.99
N PHE A 109 -17.05 23.78 5.95
CA PHE A 109 -16.51 25.09 5.58
C PHE A 109 -17.29 25.78 4.44
N ASN A 110 -18.08 25.05 3.66
CA ASN A 110 -18.90 25.56 2.57
C ASN A 110 -20.25 24.82 2.51
N THR A 111 -21.29 25.47 3.02
CA THR A 111 -22.66 24.92 3.04
C THR A 111 -23.29 24.74 1.66
N ASN A 112 -22.73 25.34 0.60
CA ASN A 112 -23.17 25.12 -0.78
C ASN A 112 -22.42 23.97 -1.49
N ALA A 113 -21.54 23.25 -0.78
CA ALA A 113 -20.84 22.11 -1.35
C ALA A 113 -21.83 21.02 -1.76
N THR A 114 -21.61 20.43 -2.95
CA THR A 114 -22.41 19.30 -3.42
C THR A 114 -22.11 18.07 -2.56
N VAL A 115 -23.10 17.64 -1.77
CA VAL A 115 -22.96 16.49 -0.86
C VAL A 115 -23.43 15.22 -1.53
N THR A 116 -22.59 14.19 -1.51
CA THR A 116 -22.96 12.85 -1.96
C THR A 116 -23.92 12.22 -0.96
N GLY A 117 -25.10 11.76 -1.43
CA GLY A 117 -26.07 11.07 -0.56
C GLY A 117 -25.52 9.74 -0.01
N LEU A 118 -26.11 9.23 1.07
CA LEU A 118 -25.64 8.03 1.76
C LEU A 118 -25.51 6.81 0.84
N MET A 119 -26.52 6.51 0.01
CA MET A 119 -26.46 5.38 -0.91
C MET A 119 -25.44 5.59 -2.01
N SER A 120 -25.30 6.83 -2.49
CA SER A 120 -24.24 7.19 -3.45
C SER A 120 -22.85 6.99 -2.85
N LEU A 121 -22.65 7.35 -1.58
CA LEU A 121 -21.39 7.15 -0.86
C LEU A 121 -21.07 5.65 -0.71
N LEU A 122 -22.06 4.83 -0.33
CA LEU A 122 -21.89 3.38 -0.22
C LEU A 122 -21.62 2.74 -1.57
N ALA A 123 -22.33 3.14 -2.63
CA ALA A 123 -22.10 2.66 -3.99
C ALA A 123 -20.69 3.02 -4.49
N LEU A 124 -20.23 4.24 -4.21
CA LEU A 124 -18.87 4.67 -4.53
C LEU A 124 -17.82 3.85 -3.77
N GLY A 125 -18.01 3.66 -2.47
CA GLY A 125 -17.10 2.90 -1.63
C GLY A 125 -17.02 1.41 -1.99
N PHE A 126 -18.17 0.73 -2.00
CA PHE A 126 -18.23 -0.69 -2.30
C PHE A 126 -17.90 -1.02 -3.74
N GLY A 127 -18.36 -0.20 -4.69
CA GLY A 127 -18.04 -0.37 -6.11
C GLY A 127 -16.58 -0.06 -6.41
N GLY A 128 -16.01 1.00 -5.82
CA GLY A 128 -14.59 1.30 -5.93
C GLY A 128 -13.72 0.18 -5.33
N GLY A 129 -14.09 -0.33 -4.15
CA GLY A 129 -13.39 -1.48 -3.56
C GLY A 129 -13.49 -2.74 -4.44
N ALA A 130 -14.64 -2.98 -5.08
CA ALA A 130 -14.80 -4.11 -6.00
C ALA A 130 -13.93 -3.95 -7.25
N SER A 131 -13.86 -2.74 -7.80
CA SER A 131 -12.97 -2.40 -8.91
C SER A 131 -11.49 -2.63 -8.57
N MET A 132 -11.07 -2.25 -7.36
CA MET A 132 -9.71 -2.50 -6.89
C MET A 132 -9.43 -3.98 -6.66
N TYR A 133 -10.40 -4.74 -6.10
CA TYR A 133 -10.27 -6.19 -6.00
C TYR A 133 -10.18 -6.86 -7.37
N ALA A 134 -10.98 -6.43 -8.35
CA ALA A 134 -10.90 -6.94 -9.73
C ALA A 134 -9.52 -6.64 -10.33
N THR A 135 -8.99 -5.43 -10.13
CA THR A 135 -7.64 -5.05 -10.55
C THR A 135 -6.58 -5.95 -9.90
N TYR A 136 -6.70 -6.22 -8.60
CA TYR A 136 -5.84 -7.17 -7.90
C TYR A 136 -5.90 -8.58 -8.53
N TYR A 137 -7.12 -9.08 -8.72
CA TYR A 137 -7.38 -10.42 -9.21
C TYR A 137 -6.86 -10.61 -10.64
N PHE A 138 -7.02 -9.63 -11.53
CA PHE A 138 -6.58 -9.77 -12.92
C PHE A 138 -5.12 -9.38 -13.12
N ILE A 139 -4.60 -8.42 -12.36
CA ILE A 139 -3.28 -7.82 -12.59
C ILE A 139 -2.31 -8.13 -11.44
N TYR A 140 -2.55 -7.58 -10.25
CA TYR A 140 -1.52 -7.54 -9.21
C TYR A 140 -1.08 -8.91 -8.69
N ARG A 141 -1.98 -9.89 -8.59
CA ARG A 141 -1.62 -11.26 -8.18
C ARG A 141 -0.77 -12.03 -9.21
N HIS A 142 -0.60 -11.48 -10.42
CA HIS A 142 0.19 -12.09 -11.49
C HIS A 142 1.42 -11.26 -11.87
N LEU A 143 1.64 -10.10 -11.24
CA LEU A 143 2.90 -9.37 -11.37
C LEU A 143 4.04 -10.24 -10.83
N GLY A 144 5.17 -10.25 -11.54
CA GLY A 144 6.32 -11.12 -11.22
C GLY A 144 6.22 -12.57 -11.71
N LYS A 145 5.01 -13.07 -12.07
CA LYS A 145 4.84 -14.43 -12.61
C LYS A 145 5.16 -14.52 -14.10
N ASP A 146 5.43 -15.72 -14.59
CA ASP A 146 5.62 -16.01 -16.01
C ASP A 146 4.44 -15.53 -16.86
N LYS A 147 4.72 -15.09 -18.09
CA LYS A 147 3.70 -14.55 -19.02
C LYS A 147 2.58 -15.56 -19.31
N SER A 148 2.88 -16.86 -19.31
CA SER A 148 1.90 -17.93 -19.54
C SER A 148 0.86 -18.06 -18.41
N LEU A 149 1.20 -17.63 -17.19
CA LEU A 149 0.33 -17.66 -16.02
C LEU A 149 -0.53 -16.40 -15.89
N ARG A 150 -0.34 -15.41 -16.78
CA ARG A 150 -1.08 -14.16 -16.78
C ARG A 150 -2.33 -14.28 -17.65
N PRO A 151 -3.48 -13.73 -17.22
CA PRO A 151 -4.65 -13.62 -18.09
C PRO A 151 -4.32 -12.84 -19.35
N SER A 152 -4.94 -13.22 -20.48
CA SER A 152 -4.82 -12.46 -21.73
C SER A 152 -5.29 -11.02 -21.54
N TRP A 153 -4.61 -10.07 -22.18
CA TRP A 153 -4.95 -8.64 -22.11
C TRP A 153 -6.41 -8.35 -22.48
N PHE A 154 -6.97 -9.07 -23.45
CA PHE A 154 -8.40 -8.94 -23.78
C PHE A 154 -9.33 -9.33 -22.63
N LYS A 155 -9.00 -10.40 -21.88
CA LYS A 155 -9.78 -10.81 -20.70
C LYS A 155 -9.68 -9.76 -19.59
N ILE A 156 -8.50 -9.20 -19.38
CA ILE A 156 -8.28 -8.14 -18.38
C ILE A 156 -9.11 -6.91 -18.75
N ILE A 157 -8.98 -6.40 -19.98
CA ILE A 157 -9.72 -5.22 -20.45
C ILE A 157 -11.22 -5.47 -20.36
N ALA A 158 -11.72 -6.58 -20.92
CA ALA A 158 -13.15 -6.88 -20.90
C ALA A 158 -13.72 -6.98 -19.47
N ALA A 159 -13.01 -7.66 -18.56
CA ALA A 159 -13.46 -7.82 -17.18
C ALA A 159 -13.46 -6.50 -16.41
N LEU A 160 -12.40 -5.70 -16.53
CA LEU A 160 -12.31 -4.40 -15.85
C LEU A 160 -13.29 -3.38 -16.42
N SER A 161 -13.46 -3.34 -17.75
CA SER A 161 -14.47 -2.50 -18.38
C SER A 161 -15.88 -2.89 -17.96
N LEU A 162 -16.22 -4.18 -17.90
CA LEU A 162 -17.52 -4.64 -17.43
C LEU A 162 -17.75 -4.27 -15.96
N ALA A 163 -16.76 -4.48 -15.10
CA ALA A 163 -16.84 -4.10 -13.68
C ALA A 163 -17.05 -2.58 -13.54
N MET A 164 -16.34 -1.77 -14.33
CA MET A 164 -16.50 -0.32 -14.35
C MET A 164 -17.90 0.10 -14.82
N LEU A 165 -18.43 -0.52 -15.88
CA LEU A 165 -19.78 -0.23 -16.38
C LEU A 165 -20.85 -0.57 -15.34
N VAL A 166 -20.75 -1.73 -14.68
CA VAL A 166 -21.66 -2.13 -13.61
C VAL A 166 -21.56 -1.14 -12.44
N TRP A 167 -20.35 -0.76 -12.04
CA TRP A 167 -20.16 0.20 -10.96
C TRP A 167 -20.76 1.58 -11.30
N VAL A 168 -20.48 2.11 -12.48
CA VAL A 168 -21.03 3.40 -12.94
C VAL A 168 -22.55 3.32 -13.00
N ALA A 169 -23.13 2.23 -13.54
CA ALA A 169 -24.58 2.07 -13.58
C ALA A 169 -25.21 2.04 -12.18
N LEU A 170 -24.61 1.29 -11.24
CA LEU A 170 -25.08 1.23 -9.84
C LEU A 170 -24.96 2.59 -9.14
N TYR A 171 -23.86 3.30 -9.34
CA TYR A 171 -23.68 4.64 -8.78
C TYR A 171 -24.65 5.65 -9.40
N SER A 172 -24.83 5.64 -10.73
CA SER A 172 -25.81 6.51 -11.39
C SER A 172 -27.24 6.18 -10.96
N ALA A 173 -27.56 4.91 -10.69
CA ALA A 173 -28.86 4.49 -10.21
C ALA A 173 -29.23 5.12 -8.85
N THR A 174 -28.26 5.44 -8.00
CA THR A 174 -28.55 6.07 -6.70
C THR A 174 -29.08 7.50 -6.83
N ALA A 175 -28.85 8.17 -7.97
CA ALA A 175 -29.40 9.50 -8.23
C ALA A 175 -30.93 9.49 -8.43
N PHE A 176 -31.50 8.35 -8.81
CA PHE A 176 -32.95 8.16 -8.96
C PHE A 176 -33.64 7.73 -7.66
N LEU A 177 -32.87 7.47 -6.60
CA LEU A 177 -33.44 7.11 -5.30
C LEU A 177 -34.08 8.35 -4.65
N PRO A 178 -35.27 8.20 -4.04
CA PRO A 178 -35.87 9.27 -3.26
C PRO A 178 -35.01 9.62 -2.04
N THR A 179 -35.16 10.85 -1.54
CA THR A 179 -34.31 11.40 -0.48
C THR A 179 -34.32 10.58 0.82
N PHE A 180 -35.41 9.86 1.12
CA PHE A 180 -35.45 8.99 2.30
C PHE A 180 -34.58 7.72 2.16
N LEU A 181 -34.30 7.27 0.92
CA LEU A 181 -33.37 6.18 0.64
C LEU A 181 -31.94 6.69 0.43
N ASN A 182 -31.76 7.84 -0.19
CA ASN A 182 -30.45 8.44 -0.45
C ASN A 182 -30.32 9.84 0.19
N PRO A 183 -30.40 9.94 1.54
CA PRO A 183 -30.37 11.24 2.20
C PRO A 183 -28.97 11.86 2.13
N GLN A 184 -28.92 13.18 2.02
CA GLN A 184 -27.69 13.94 2.27
C GLN A 184 -27.50 14.06 3.78
N LEU A 185 -26.32 13.66 4.24
CA LEU A 185 -26.02 13.63 5.67
C LEU A 185 -25.39 14.94 6.15
N PRO A 186 -25.67 15.37 7.38
CA PRO A 186 -25.03 16.54 7.94
C PRO A 186 -23.52 16.32 8.10
N PRO A 187 -22.71 17.40 8.08
CA PRO A 187 -21.24 17.32 8.13
C PRO A 187 -20.72 16.45 9.27
N LEU A 188 -21.28 16.59 10.47
CA LEU A 188 -20.85 15.81 11.64
C LEU A 188 -21.08 14.30 11.46
N ALA A 189 -22.20 13.91 10.84
CA ALA A 189 -22.47 12.50 10.55
C ALA A 189 -21.47 11.93 9.54
N LEU A 190 -21.13 12.71 8.51
CA LEU A 190 -20.11 12.32 7.52
C LEU A 190 -18.72 12.14 8.17
N LEU A 191 -18.34 13.03 9.08
CA LEU A 191 -17.09 12.91 9.84
C LEU A 191 -17.07 11.65 10.71
N ILE A 192 -18.17 11.36 11.41
CA ILE A 192 -18.30 10.15 12.24
C ILE A 192 -18.22 8.89 11.37
N ILE A 193 -18.97 8.83 10.27
CA ILE A 193 -18.94 7.69 9.33
C ILE A 193 -17.54 7.50 8.76
N GLY A 194 -16.90 8.58 8.34
CA GLY A 194 -15.55 8.53 7.78
C GLY A 194 -14.51 8.02 8.78
N GLY A 195 -14.51 8.59 9.99
CA GLY A 195 -13.63 8.14 11.07
C GLY A 195 -13.89 6.69 11.49
N ALA A 196 -15.16 6.30 11.63
CA ALA A 196 -15.56 4.94 11.99
C ALA A 196 -15.15 3.93 10.90
N ALA A 197 -15.30 4.25 9.63
CA ALA A 197 -14.89 3.39 8.52
C ALA A 197 -13.37 3.14 8.53
N LEU A 198 -12.56 4.19 8.74
CA LEU A 198 -11.11 4.07 8.82
C LEU A 198 -10.64 3.33 10.09
N ALA A 199 -11.30 3.58 11.23
CA ALA A 199 -11.02 2.86 12.47
C ALA A 199 -11.35 1.37 12.35
N LEU A 200 -12.52 1.05 11.78
CA LEU A 200 -12.92 -0.33 11.50
C LEU A 200 -11.94 -1.00 10.55
N ARG A 201 -11.55 -0.32 9.46
CA ARG A 201 -10.54 -0.82 8.52
C ARG A 201 -9.25 -1.16 9.24
N TYR A 202 -8.71 -0.23 10.03
CA TYR A 202 -7.47 -0.41 10.78
C TYR A 202 -7.56 -1.60 11.74
N TYR A 203 -8.68 -1.75 12.45
CA TYR A 203 -8.94 -2.89 13.32
C TYR A 203 -8.94 -4.22 12.54
N LEU A 204 -9.66 -4.30 11.41
CA LEU A 204 -9.74 -5.49 10.57
C LEU A 204 -8.37 -5.87 9.97
N GLN A 205 -7.59 -4.88 9.54
CA GLN A 205 -6.23 -5.11 9.02
C GLN A 205 -5.33 -5.74 10.09
N ARG A 206 -5.35 -5.22 11.32
CA ARG A 206 -4.57 -5.77 12.43
C ARG A 206 -5.05 -7.16 12.84
N LYS A 207 -6.36 -7.39 12.86
CA LYS A 207 -6.94 -8.67 13.29
C LYS A 207 -6.72 -9.80 12.28
N TYR A 208 -6.83 -9.50 10.98
CA TYR A 208 -6.86 -10.52 9.93
C TYR A 208 -5.64 -10.51 9.01
N ASN A 209 -4.67 -9.62 9.23
CA ASN A 209 -3.46 -9.47 8.40
C ASN A 209 -3.78 -9.42 6.89
N ILE A 210 -4.73 -8.57 6.52
CA ILE A 210 -5.34 -8.53 5.18
C ILE A 210 -4.32 -8.09 4.12
N GLN A 211 -4.31 -8.77 2.96
CA GLN A 211 -3.58 -8.31 1.78
C GLN A 211 -4.23 -7.03 1.20
N ASN A 212 -3.44 -6.00 0.94
CA ASN A 212 -3.95 -4.79 0.32
C ASN A 212 -4.22 -5.06 -1.18
N ALA A 213 -5.45 -4.81 -1.62
CA ALA A 213 -5.87 -4.99 -3.02
C ALA A 213 -5.22 -3.99 -3.98
N MET A 214 -4.65 -2.90 -3.47
CA MET A 214 -3.96 -1.89 -4.28
C MET A 214 -2.46 -2.19 -4.49
N THR A 215 -1.95 -3.30 -3.93
CA THR A 215 -0.53 -3.65 -4.01
C THR A 215 -0.32 -5.05 -4.58
N PRO A 216 0.80 -5.30 -5.28
CA PRO A 216 1.25 -6.64 -5.63
C PRO A 216 1.38 -7.54 -4.39
N VAL A 217 1.28 -8.85 -4.62
CA VAL A 217 1.72 -9.81 -3.60
C VAL A 217 3.23 -9.90 -3.70
N ASN A 218 3.94 -9.51 -2.66
CA ASN A 218 5.37 -9.83 -2.53
C ASN A 218 5.44 -11.31 -2.15
N ARG A 219 5.80 -12.16 -3.12
CA ARG A 219 6.17 -13.55 -2.91
C ARG A 219 7.52 -13.76 -3.58
#